data_AF-A0A6P9C8J0-F1
#
_entry.id   AF-A0A6P9C8J0-F1
#
_cell.length_a   1.000
_cell.length_b   1.000
_cell.length_c   1.000
_cell.angle_alpha   90.00
_cell.angle_beta   90.00
_cell.angle_gamma   90.00
#
_symmetry.space_group_name_H-M   'P 1'
#
loop_
_entity.id
_entity.type
_entity.pdbx_description
1 polymer ?
#
loop_
_entity_poly.entity_id
_entity_poly.type
_entity_poly.pdbx_seq_one_letter_code
_entity_poly.pdbx_strand_id
1 'polypeptide(L)'
;MSELEKAFRKFAVYGDTAATGNDMTGKNFSKMLKECGVMDGKAVTSTDVDIVFNKVKTKTARNITYPEFQEAIKELSAKRFKGKSAEEALQATHQLMEGKEPGNVGATKTVAAGAVDRLTDTSKYTGSHKERFDESGKGKGIAGRAEITDNSGYVGAYKGSGTYDKTH
;
A
#
# COMPACT_ATOMS: atom_id res chain seq x y z
N MET A 1 13.87 -17.42 -17.45
CA MET A 1 12.67 -16.64 -17.13
C MET A 1 12.37 -15.73 -18.31
N SER A 2 11.27 -15.98 -19.03
CA SER A 2 10.87 -15.15 -20.18
C SER A 2 10.38 -13.77 -19.72
N GLU A 3 10.29 -12.79 -20.65
CA GLU A 3 9.73 -11.47 -20.33
C GLU A 3 8.27 -11.56 -19.87
N LEU A 4 7.50 -12.49 -20.41
CA LEU A 4 6.14 -12.78 -19.96
C LEU A 4 6.12 -13.31 -18.52
N GLU A 5 7.03 -14.21 -18.14
CA GLU A 5 7.12 -14.73 -16.77
C GLU A 5 7.55 -13.62 -15.79
N LYS A 6 8.45 -12.71 -16.22
CA LYS A 6 8.80 -11.53 -15.42
C LYS A 6 7.60 -10.62 -15.20
N ALA A 7 6.82 -10.34 -16.24
CA ALA A 7 5.58 -9.56 -16.10
C ALA A 7 4.60 -10.25 -15.16
N PHE A 8 4.38 -11.57 -15.32
CA PHE A 8 3.56 -12.35 -14.40
C PHE A 8 3.98 -12.17 -12.94
N ARG A 9 5.28 -12.34 -12.63
CA ARG A 9 5.79 -12.19 -11.25
C ARG A 9 5.57 -10.79 -10.69
N LYS A 10 5.76 -9.74 -11.50
CA LYS A 10 5.51 -8.35 -11.08
C LYS A 10 4.06 -8.11 -10.72
N PHE A 11 3.12 -8.61 -11.52
CA PHE A 11 1.69 -8.53 -11.22
C PHE A 11 1.28 -9.46 -10.07
N ALA A 12 1.93 -10.62 -9.92
CA ALA A 12 1.63 -11.59 -8.88
C ALA A 12 1.88 -11.01 -7.48
N VAL A 13 3.00 -10.33 -7.27
CA VAL A 13 3.34 -9.68 -5.99
C VAL A 13 2.68 -8.32 -5.77
N TYR A 14 1.92 -7.82 -6.76
CA TYR A 14 1.36 -6.48 -6.68
C TYR A 14 0.33 -6.36 -5.56
N GLY A 15 0.57 -5.41 -4.64
CA GLY A 15 -0.32 -5.12 -3.52
C GLY A 15 -0.25 -6.09 -2.35
N ASP A 16 0.61 -7.12 -2.41
CA ASP A 16 0.87 -8.06 -1.33
C ASP A 16 2.37 -8.27 -1.17
N THR A 17 2.96 -7.63 -0.16
CA THR A 17 4.40 -7.69 0.12
C THR A 17 4.87 -9.05 0.64
N ALA A 18 3.94 -9.93 1.05
CA ALA A 18 4.27 -11.29 1.48
C ALA A 18 4.20 -12.31 0.34
N ALA A 19 3.66 -11.92 -0.82
CA ALA A 19 3.55 -12.81 -1.97
C ALA A 19 4.93 -13.14 -2.56
N THR A 20 5.12 -14.42 -2.90
CA THR A 20 6.40 -14.93 -3.45
C THR A 20 6.52 -14.74 -4.97
N GLY A 21 5.42 -14.37 -5.64
CA GLY A 21 5.35 -14.23 -7.10
C GLY A 21 5.18 -15.54 -7.86
N ASN A 22 4.99 -16.66 -7.17
CA ASN A 22 4.81 -17.98 -7.80
C ASN A 22 3.37 -18.23 -8.29
N ASP A 23 2.40 -17.54 -7.68
CA ASP A 23 0.98 -17.62 -8.03
C ASP A 23 0.36 -16.22 -8.03
N MET A 24 -0.78 -16.08 -8.71
CA MET A 24 -1.45 -14.81 -8.95
C MET A 24 -2.93 -14.88 -8.57
N THR A 25 -3.39 -13.87 -7.83
CA THR A 25 -4.82 -13.73 -7.48
C THR A 25 -5.66 -13.33 -8.69
N GLY A 26 -6.96 -13.64 -8.67
CA GLY A 26 -7.88 -13.22 -9.74
C GLY A 26 -7.94 -11.71 -9.94
N LYS A 27 -7.81 -10.93 -8.85
CA LYS A 27 -7.71 -9.46 -8.91
C LYS A 27 -6.48 -9.00 -9.69
N ASN A 28 -5.32 -9.57 -9.41
CA ASN A 28 -4.07 -9.20 -10.08
C ASN A 28 -4.05 -9.67 -11.53
N PHE A 29 -4.64 -10.83 -11.82
CA PHE A 29 -4.83 -11.32 -13.19
C PHE A 29 -5.73 -10.40 -14.01
N SER A 30 -6.89 -10.01 -13.47
CA SER A 30 -7.79 -9.06 -14.12
C SER A 30 -7.14 -7.70 -14.36
N LYS A 31 -6.37 -7.20 -13.38
CA LYS A 31 -5.56 -5.98 -13.53
C LYS A 31 -4.54 -6.11 -14.66
N MET A 32 -3.78 -7.21 -14.71
CA MET A 32 -2.78 -7.46 -15.74
C MET A 32 -3.39 -7.44 -17.13
N LEU A 33 -4.49 -8.18 -17.35
CA LEU A 33 -5.13 -8.23 -18.66
C LEU A 33 -5.71 -6.89 -19.11
N LYS A 34 -6.16 -6.07 -18.16
CA LYS A 34 -6.64 -4.71 -18.43
C LYS A 34 -5.48 -3.76 -18.79
N GLU A 35 -4.39 -3.76 -18.03
CA GLU A 35 -3.26 -2.85 -18.23
C GLU A 35 -2.40 -3.22 -19.45
N CYS A 36 -2.35 -4.50 -19.80
CA CYS A 36 -1.73 -4.98 -21.03
C CYS A 36 -2.62 -4.78 -22.27
N GLY A 37 -3.90 -4.40 -22.11
CA GLY A 37 -4.83 -4.20 -23.23
C GLY A 37 -5.34 -5.50 -23.88
N VAL A 38 -5.19 -6.64 -23.19
CA VAL A 38 -5.79 -7.92 -23.61
C VAL A 38 -7.31 -7.86 -23.43
N MET A 39 -7.76 -7.27 -22.33
CA MET A 39 -9.17 -6.96 -22.09
C MET A 39 -9.55 -5.69 -22.87
N ASP A 40 -10.22 -5.86 -24.00
CA ASP A 40 -10.60 -4.77 -24.91
C ASP A 40 -12.01 -4.23 -24.66
N GLY A 41 -12.76 -4.83 -23.72
CA GLY A 41 -14.14 -4.48 -23.41
C GLY A 41 -15.12 -4.83 -24.53
N LYS A 42 -14.69 -5.57 -25.56
CA LYS A 42 -15.51 -5.97 -26.70
C LYS A 42 -15.50 -7.49 -26.87
N ALA A 43 -14.37 -8.04 -27.28
CA ALA A 43 -14.20 -9.48 -27.48
C ALA A 43 -13.83 -10.18 -26.17
N VAL A 44 -13.04 -9.51 -25.33
CA VAL A 44 -12.63 -9.98 -23.99
C VAL A 44 -13.09 -8.96 -22.96
N THR A 45 -14.11 -9.35 -22.20
CA THR A 45 -14.71 -8.56 -21.12
C THR A 45 -14.20 -9.01 -19.74
N SER A 46 -14.49 -8.24 -18.69
CA SER A 46 -14.14 -8.64 -17.31
C SER A 46 -14.77 -9.98 -16.93
N THR A 47 -16.02 -10.21 -17.34
CA THR A 47 -16.73 -11.47 -17.11
C THR A 47 -16.02 -12.64 -17.79
N ASP A 48 -15.52 -12.44 -19.01
CA ASP A 48 -14.77 -13.48 -19.73
C ASP A 48 -13.47 -13.84 -19.02
N VAL A 49 -12.78 -12.82 -18.49
CA VAL A 49 -11.57 -13.01 -17.71
C VAL A 49 -11.85 -13.79 -16.43
N ASP A 50 -12.92 -13.45 -15.70
CA ASP A 50 -13.31 -14.16 -14.48
C ASP A 50 -13.74 -15.61 -14.78
N ILE A 51 -14.42 -15.86 -15.90
CA ILE A 51 -14.79 -17.21 -16.34
C ILE A 51 -13.53 -18.03 -16.62
N VAL A 52 -12.60 -17.51 -17.43
CA VAL A 52 -11.37 -18.22 -17.78
C VAL A 52 -10.52 -18.47 -16.54
N PHE A 53 -10.37 -17.48 -15.66
CA PHE A 53 -9.64 -17.64 -14.40
C PHE A 53 -10.18 -18.79 -13.56
N ASN A 54 -11.51 -18.86 -13.39
CA ASN A 54 -12.14 -19.93 -12.61
C ASN A 54 -12.11 -21.29 -13.31
N LYS A 55 -11.94 -21.32 -14.64
CA LYS A 55 -11.83 -22.54 -15.44
C LYS A 55 -10.43 -23.16 -15.37
N VAL A 56 -9.38 -22.35 -15.48
CA VAL A 56 -7.98 -22.84 -15.52
C VAL A 56 -7.41 -23.10 -14.14
N LYS A 57 -7.89 -22.39 -13.11
CA LYS A 57 -7.41 -22.61 -11.75
C LYS A 57 -7.81 -23.99 -11.27
N THR A 58 -6.93 -24.62 -10.51
CA THR A 58 -7.26 -25.82 -9.74
C THR A 58 -8.54 -25.63 -8.92
N LYS A 59 -9.42 -26.63 -8.92
CA LYS A 59 -10.71 -26.56 -8.21
C LYS A 59 -10.48 -26.15 -6.74
N THR A 60 -11.30 -25.22 -6.25
CA THR A 60 -11.23 -24.57 -4.92
C THR A 60 -10.03 -23.63 -4.67
N ALA A 61 -9.04 -23.58 -5.56
CA ALA A 61 -7.94 -22.63 -5.44
C ALA A 61 -8.41 -21.17 -5.58
N ARG A 62 -7.69 -20.27 -4.91
CA ARG A 62 -7.92 -18.81 -4.98
C ARG A 62 -7.03 -18.13 -6.03
N ASN A 63 -5.89 -18.75 -6.34
CA ASN A 63 -4.84 -18.19 -7.19
C ASN A 63 -4.56 -19.15 -8.35
N ILE A 64 -3.91 -18.64 -9.40
CA ILE A 64 -3.39 -19.43 -10.53
C ILE A 64 -1.86 -19.42 -10.51
N THR A 65 -1.27 -20.55 -10.84
CA THR A 65 0.16 -20.71 -11.08
C THR A 65 0.54 -20.24 -12.49
N TYR A 66 1.84 -20.11 -12.78
CA TYR A 66 2.30 -19.70 -14.12
C TYR A 66 1.84 -20.63 -15.26
N PRO A 67 1.83 -21.98 -15.12
CA PRO A 67 1.27 -22.86 -16.14
C PRO A 67 -0.23 -22.62 -16.40
N GLU A 68 -1.04 -22.51 -15.34
CA GLU A 68 -2.49 -22.23 -15.47
C GLU A 68 -2.72 -20.84 -16.08
N PHE A 69 -1.86 -19.87 -15.78
CA PHE A 69 -1.86 -18.57 -16.44
C PHE A 69 -1.60 -18.69 -17.95
N GLN A 70 -0.63 -19.50 -18.39
CA GLN A 70 -0.37 -19.70 -19.82
C GLN A 70 -1.57 -20.31 -20.55
N GLU A 71 -2.27 -21.26 -19.91
CA GLU A 71 -3.52 -21.80 -20.44
C GLU A 71 -4.60 -20.72 -20.55
N ALA A 72 -4.70 -19.85 -19.55
CA ALA A 72 -5.62 -18.71 -19.56
C ALA A 72 -5.35 -17.77 -20.75
N ILE A 73 -4.07 -17.44 -20.99
CA ILE A 73 -3.67 -16.57 -22.11
C ILE A 73 -3.97 -17.24 -23.45
N LYS A 74 -3.79 -18.56 -23.58
CA LYS A 74 -4.16 -19.31 -24.78
C LYS A 74 -5.65 -19.26 -25.08
N GLU A 75 -6.51 -19.36 -24.06
CA GLU A 75 -7.95 -19.27 -24.25
C GLU A 75 -8.40 -17.83 -24.59
N LEU A 76 -7.84 -16.84 -23.90
CA LEU A 76 -8.17 -15.44 -24.12
C LEU A 76 -7.63 -14.91 -25.46
N SER A 77 -6.48 -15.39 -25.93
CA SER A 77 -5.89 -14.98 -27.21
C SER A 77 -6.77 -15.40 -28.39
N ALA A 78 -7.24 -16.64 -28.39
CA ALA A 78 -8.17 -17.17 -29.39
C ALA A 78 -9.49 -16.37 -29.41
N LYS A 79 -9.96 -15.93 -28.24
CA LYS A 79 -11.17 -15.11 -28.13
C LYS A 79 -10.95 -13.67 -28.60
N ARG A 80 -9.79 -13.08 -28.30
CA ARG A 80 -9.44 -11.69 -28.64
C ARG A 80 -9.15 -11.49 -30.13
N PHE A 81 -8.44 -12.43 -30.74
CA PHE A 81 -7.96 -12.37 -32.12
C PHE A 81 -8.67 -13.40 -33.01
N LYS A 82 -10.01 -13.34 -33.03
CA LYS A 82 -10.82 -14.21 -33.90
C LYS A 82 -10.38 -14.06 -35.37
N GLY A 83 -10.15 -15.21 -36.03
CA GLY A 83 -9.75 -15.26 -37.43
C GLY A 83 -8.24 -15.31 -37.69
N LYS A 84 -7.40 -15.19 -36.64
CA LYS A 84 -5.96 -15.49 -36.73
C LYS A 84 -5.69 -16.95 -36.38
N SER A 85 -4.51 -17.45 -36.75
CA SER A 85 -4.05 -18.77 -36.27
C SER A 85 -3.86 -18.74 -34.75
N ALA A 86 -3.92 -19.90 -34.10
CA ALA A 86 -3.75 -20.01 -32.65
C ALA A 86 -2.37 -19.48 -32.20
N GLU A 87 -1.34 -19.70 -33.00
CA GLU A 87 0.03 -19.25 -32.73
C GLU A 87 0.17 -17.74 -32.88
N GLU A 88 -0.37 -17.16 -33.96
CA GLU A 88 -0.35 -15.71 -34.18
C GLU A 88 -1.15 -14.95 -33.11
N ALA A 89 -2.30 -15.49 -32.69
CA ALA A 89 -3.11 -14.92 -31.63
C ALA A 89 -2.35 -14.90 -30.30
N LEU A 90 -1.71 -16.03 -29.95
CA LEU A 90 -0.87 -16.15 -28.75
C LEU A 90 0.31 -15.18 -28.78
N GLN A 91 1.03 -15.12 -29.90
CA GLN A 91 2.17 -14.22 -30.04
C GLN A 91 1.74 -12.75 -29.91
N ALA A 92 0.62 -12.36 -30.53
CA ALA A 92 0.08 -11.02 -30.40
C ALA A 92 -0.31 -10.70 -28.94
N THR A 93 -0.89 -11.66 -28.19
CA THR A 93 -1.13 -11.46 -26.76
C THR A 93 0.16 -11.34 -25.94
N HIS A 94 1.18 -12.14 -26.23
CA HIS A 94 2.46 -12.05 -25.50
C HIS A 94 3.12 -10.68 -25.72
N GLN A 95 3.16 -10.18 -26.96
CA GLN A 95 3.70 -8.86 -27.29
C GLN A 95 3.00 -7.71 -26.53
N LEU A 96 1.70 -7.86 -26.23
CA LEU A 96 0.97 -6.86 -25.44
C LEU A 96 1.37 -6.87 -23.95
N MET A 97 1.85 -8.01 -23.45
CA MET A 97 2.10 -8.26 -22.02
C MET A 97 3.58 -8.17 -21.65
N GLU A 98 4.50 -8.43 -22.59
CA GLU A 98 5.93 -8.36 -22.36
C GLU A 98 6.36 -6.95 -21.93
N GLY A 99 7.23 -6.88 -20.91
CA GLY A 99 7.74 -5.62 -20.37
C GLY A 99 6.73 -4.78 -19.58
N LYS A 100 5.48 -5.22 -19.43
CA LYS A 100 4.47 -4.50 -18.64
C LYS A 100 4.69 -4.70 -17.15
N GLU A 101 4.35 -3.66 -16.39
CA GLU A 101 4.41 -3.63 -14.93
C GLU A 101 3.09 -3.09 -14.39
N PRO A 102 2.67 -3.52 -13.18
CA PRO A 102 1.44 -3.03 -12.57
C PRO A 102 1.53 -1.53 -12.29
N GLY A 103 0.69 -0.75 -12.96
CA GLY A 103 0.64 0.70 -12.80
C GLY A 103 -0.27 1.14 -11.66
N ASN A 104 0.06 2.24 -11.00
CA ASN A 104 -0.84 2.91 -10.05
C ASN A 104 -1.73 3.93 -10.79
N VAL A 105 -2.55 3.47 -11.73
CA VAL A 105 -3.47 4.35 -12.47
C VAL A 105 -4.56 4.85 -11.51
N GLY A 106 -4.54 6.15 -11.20
CA GLY A 106 -5.53 6.80 -10.32
C GLY A 106 -5.16 6.85 -8.84
N ALA A 107 -3.97 6.41 -8.43
CA ALA A 107 -3.50 6.64 -7.07
C ALA A 107 -3.16 8.13 -6.90
N THR A 108 -3.78 8.80 -5.92
CA THR A 108 -3.31 10.10 -5.43
C THR A 108 -1.83 10.00 -5.11
N LYS A 109 -1.00 10.85 -5.73
CA LYS A 109 0.42 10.97 -5.38
C LYS A 109 0.50 11.14 -3.86
N THR A 110 1.21 10.24 -3.19
CA THR A 110 1.43 10.36 -1.75
C THR A 110 2.29 11.59 -1.50
N VAL A 111 1.67 12.68 -1.03
CA VAL A 111 2.40 13.81 -0.47
C VAL A 111 2.87 13.35 0.91
N ALA A 112 4.11 12.88 0.98
CA ALA A 112 4.68 12.31 2.21
C ALA A 112 4.82 13.32 3.36
N ALA A 113 4.67 14.63 3.13
CA ALA A 113 5.08 15.64 4.10
C ALA A 113 3.94 16.43 4.78
N GLY A 114 2.75 16.57 4.17
CA GLY A 114 1.79 17.57 4.68
C GLY A 114 0.79 17.06 5.74
N ALA A 115 0.39 15.78 5.66
CA ALA A 115 -0.72 15.27 6.46
C ALA A 115 -0.29 14.85 7.88
N VAL A 116 0.93 14.34 8.02
CA VAL A 116 1.48 13.89 9.31
C VAL A 116 1.83 15.09 10.18
N ASP A 117 2.45 16.12 9.60
CA ASP A 117 2.76 17.39 10.28
C ASP A 117 1.50 18.02 10.91
N ARG A 118 0.38 18.04 10.17
CA ARG A 118 -0.89 18.55 10.72
C ARG A 118 -1.42 17.70 11.89
N LEU A 119 -1.13 16.40 11.90
CA LEU A 119 -1.63 15.47 12.92
C LEU A 119 -0.75 15.46 14.18
N THR A 120 0.53 15.88 14.09
CA THR A 120 1.50 15.88 15.20
C THR A 120 1.93 17.28 15.65
N ASP A 121 1.33 18.33 15.10
CA ASP A 121 1.62 19.72 15.48
C ASP A 121 0.99 20.10 16.82
N THR A 122 1.78 19.90 17.89
CA THR A 122 1.38 20.24 19.27
C THR A 122 1.20 21.74 19.51
N SER A 123 1.72 22.62 18.64
CA SER A 123 1.57 24.08 18.78
C SER A 123 0.12 24.54 18.64
N LYS A 124 -0.72 23.72 17.99
CA LYS A 124 -2.15 23.96 17.80
C LYS A 124 -3.01 23.48 18.96
N TYR A 125 -2.43 22.83 19.97
CA TYR A 125 -3.19 22.41 21.14
C TYR A 125 -3.56 23.62 22.00
N THR A 126 -4.82 23.66 22.46
CA THR A 126 -5.37 24.74 23.28
C THR A 126 -5.78 24.24 24.66
N GLY A 127 -5.91 25.15 25.63
CA GLY A 127 -6.32 24.81 27.00
C GLY A 127 -5.35 23.86 27.70
N SER A 128 -5.86 22.98 28.56
CA SER A 128 -5.05 22.04 29.35
C SER A 128 -4.23 21.04 28.52
N HIS A 129 -4.56 20.84 27.25
CA HIS A 129 -3.75 20.02 26.35
C HIS A 129 -2.43 20.68 25.95
N LYS A 130 -2.36 22.03 25.92
CA LYS A 130 -1.12 22.76 25.64
C LYS A 130 -0.09 22.57 26.75
N GLU A 131 -0.53 22.57 28.00
CA GLU A 131 0.33 22.41 29.17
C GLU A 131 0.99 21.04 29.26
N ARG A 132 0.49 20.05 28.51
CA ARG A 132 1.03 18.69 28.50
C ARG A 132 2.31 18.54 27.69
N PHE A 133 2.68 19.51 26.86
CA PHE A 133 3.83 19.44 25.95
C PHE A 133 4.75 20.65 26.13
N ASP A 134 6.03 20.48 25.79
CA ASP A 134 7.00 21.56 25.67
C ASP A 134 7.03 22.17 24.27
N GLU A 135 7.82 23.22 24.07
CA GLU A 135 7.92 23.94 22.79
C GLU A 135 8.44 23.06 21.64
N SER A 136 9.14 21.96 21.96
CA SER A 136 9.58 20.96 20.98
C SER A 136 8.53 19.89 20.68
N GLY A 137 7.38 19.94 21.36
CA GLY A 137 6.29 18.97 21.24
C GLY A 137 6.48 17.69 22.04
N LYS A 138 7.46 17.63 22.95
CA LYS A 138 7.68 16.49 23.84
C LYS A 138 6.79 16.60 25.07
N GLY A 139 6.21 15.48 25.50
CA GLY A 139 5.32 15.46 26.66
C GLY A 139 6.05 15.78 27.96
N LYS A 140 5.50 16.70 28.76
CA LYS A 140 6.02 17.14 30.08
C LYS A 140 5.72 16.17 31.23
N GLY A 141 5.04 15.04 30.94
CA GLY A 141 4.71 14.04 31.97
C GLY A 141 3.76 14.58 33.04
N ILE A 142 4.09 14.34 34.32
CA ILE A 142 3.26 14.73 35.47
C ILE A 142 3.14 16.25 35.62
N ALA A 143 4.21 16.99 35.31
CA ALA A 143 4.27 18.45 35.41
C ALA A 143 3.29 19.15 34.46
N GLY A 144 2.92 18.52 33.35
CA GLY A 144 1.93 19.04 32.41
C GLY A 144 0.50 18.54 32.66
N ARG A 145 0.28 17.71 33.69
CA ARG A 145 -1.03 17.07 34.00
C ARG A 145 -1.58 17.46 35.37
N ALA A 146 -0.73 17.83 36.31
CA ALA A 146 -1.10 18.20 37.66
C ALA A 146 -0.48 19.56 38.01
N GLU A 147 -1.25 20.42 38.67
CA GLU A 147 -0.68 21.57 39.38
C GLU A 147 0.05 21.04 40.61
N ILE A 148 1.37 21.05 40.55
CA ILE A 148 2.21 20.70 41.69
C ILE A 148 2.34 21.98 42.53
N THR A 149 1.55 22.07 43.59
CA THR A 149 1.70 23.13 44.59
C THR A 149 2.94 22.88 45.43
N ASP A 150 3.71 23.93 45.70
CA ASP A 150 4.83 23.82 46.62
C ASP A 150 4.32 23.57 48.05
N ASN A 151 4.54 22.35 48.54
CA ASN A 151 4.19 21.93 49.89
C ASN A 151 5.31 22.19 50.90
N SER A 152 6.27 23.08 50.59
CA SER A 152 7.39 23.44 51.47
C SER A 152 6.97 23.96 52.85
N GLY A 153 5.68 24.30 53.04
CA GLY A 153 5.11 24.65 54.33
C GLY A 153 5.56 26.03 54.79
N TYR A 154 4.61 26.87 55.19
CA TYR A 154 4.94 28.19 55.75
C TYR A 154 5.56 28.01 57.15
N VAL A 155 6.89 27.87 57.22
CA VAL A 155 7.62 27.87 58.49
C VAL A 155 8.10 29.29 58.77
N GLY A 156 7.41 30.00 59.66
CA GLY A 156 7.57 31.44 59.93
C GLY A 156 8.96 31.94 60.37
N ALA A 157 9.97 31.06 60.48
CA ALA A 157 11.34 31.40 60.88
C ALA A 157 12.39 31.22 59.78
N TYR A 158 12.04 30.73 58.58
CA TYR A 158 13.02 30.44 57.53
C TYR A 158 13.21 31.62 56.56
N LYS A 159 14.08 32.58 56.92
CA LYS A 159 14.35 33.80 56.12
C LYS A 159 15.46 33.64 55.05
N GLY A 160 15.94 32.42 54.80
CA GLY A 160 17.13 32.15 53.97
C GLY A 160 16.94 31.17 52.81
N SER A 161 15.71 30.97 52.33
CA SER A 161 15.49 30.11 51.16
C SER A 161 16.12 30.76 49.91
N GLY A 162 17.07 30.07 49.27
CA GLY A 162 17.72 30.54 48.03
C GLY A 162 18.83 31.60 48.19
N THR A 163 19.35 31.83 49.40
CA THR A 163 20.42 32.82 49.64
C THR A 163 21.83 32.23 49.80
N TYR A 164 21.97 30.91 49.89
CA TYR A 164 23.26 30.25 50.14
C TYR A 164 24.29 30.49 49.01
N ASP A 165 23.87 30.36 47.75
CA ASP A 165 24.73 30.55 46.57
C ASP A 165 24.98 32.02 46.20
N LYS A 166 24.46 32.98 46.98
CA LYS A 166 24.68 34.42 46.76
C LYS A 166 25.83 34.98 47.60
N THR A 167 26.33 34.21 48.57
CA THR A 167 27.34 34.68 49.52
C THR A 167 28.56 33.75 49.64
N HIS A 168 28.62 32.68 48.85
CA HIS A 168 29.77 31.77 48.71
C HIS A 168 29.97 31.45 47.22
#